data_AF-A0A957QXV0-F1
#
_entry.id   AF-A0A957QXV0-F1
#
_cell.length_a   1.000
_cell.length_b   1.000
_cell.length_c   1.000
_cell.angle_alpha   90.00
_cell.angle_beta   90.00
_cell.angle_gamma   90.00
#
_symmetry.space_group_name_H-M   'P 1'
#
loop_
_entity.id
_entity.type
_entity.pdbx_description
1 polymer ?
#
loop_
_entity_poly.entity_id
_entity_poly.type
_entity_poly.pdbx_seq_one_letter_code
_entity_poly.pdbx_strand_id
1 'polypeptide(L)' 'MQPHNIIIDCDPGMDDSVAIILAVKSPALAIKAITTVAGNYPIEITSQNALKTLELIQAEGIPVARGLAKPLVRELAKDP' A
#
# COMPACT_ATOMS: atom_id res chain seq x y z
N MET A 1 5.02 18.43 -17.79
CA MET A 1 5.24 17.01 -18.14
C MET A 1 4.00 16.24 -17.73
N GLN A 2 3.65 15.15 -18.42
CA GLN A 2 2.54 14.30 -17.99
C GLN A 2 2.95 13.49 -16.75
N PRO A 3 2.04 13.29 -15.77
CA PRO A 3 2.34 12.47 -14.59
C PRO A 3 2.54 11.00 -15.00
N HIS A 4 3.47 10.33 -14.32
CA HIS A 4 3.77 8.92 -14.55
C HIS A 4 2.71 8.04 -13.87
N ASN A 5 2.04 7.18 -14.64
CA ASN A 5 1.04 6.28 -14.10
C ASN A 5 1.71 5.12 -13.36
N ILE A 6 1.31 4.87 -12.11
CA ILE A 6 1.88 3.80 -11.28
C ILE A 6 0.80 2.98 -10.56
N ILE A 7 1.17 1.75 -10.21
CA ILE A 7 0.50 0.92 -9.20
C ILE A 7 1.51 0.70 -8.08
N ILE A 8 1.07 0.83 -6.83
CA ILE A 8 1.92 0.58 -5.65
C ILE A 8 1.53 -0.78 -5.09
N ASP A 9 2.46 -1.72 -5.07
CA ASP A 9 2.33 -2.99 -4.34
C ASP A 9 3.19 -2.92 -3.09
N CYS A 10 2.59 -3.08 -1.91
CA CYS A 10 3.27 -2.86 -0.63
C CYS A 10 2.63 -3.64 0.52
N ASP A 11 3.27 -3.66 1.68
CA ASP A 11 2.79 -4.30 2.91
C ASP A 11 2.70 -3.28 4.07
N PRO A 12 1.78 -2.29 4.00
CA PRO A 12 1.92 -1.05 4.74
C PRO A 12 2.32 -1.14 6.22
N GLY A 13 3.59 -0.87 6.47
CA GLY A 13 4.16 -0.45 7.74
C GLY A 13 4.20 1.08 7.87
N MET A 14 5.04 1.58 8.78
CA MET A 14 5.20 3.02 8.98
C MET A 14 5.80 3.72 7.76
N ASP A 15 6.85 3.13 7.19
CA ASP A 15 7.59 3.63 6.03
C ASP A 15 6.77 3.58 4.74
N ASP A 16 6.07 2.47 4.46
CA ASP A 16 5.15 2.37 3.33
C ASP A 16 4.02 3.39 3.40
N SER A 17 3.44 3.60 4.59
CA SER A 17 2.36 4.58 4.77
C SER A 17 2.85 5.98 4.43
N VAL A 18 4.07 6.34 4.84
CA VAL A 18 4.72 7.60 4.44
C VAL A 18 4.98 7.66 2.94
N ALA A 19 5.42 6.55 2.32
CA ALA A 19 5.65 6.47 0.88
C ALA A 19 4.34 6.66 0.07
N ILE A 20 3.23 6.07 0.52
CA ILE A 20 1.90 6.28 -0.07
C ILE A 20 1.52 7.76 0.01
N ILE A 21 1.69 8.40 1.16
CA ILE A 21 1.38 9.83 1.33
C ILE A 21 2.23 10.68 0.37
N LEU A 22 3.53 10.42 0.30
CA LEU A 22 4.45 11.14 -0.59
C LEU A 22 4.05 10.95 -2.06
N ALA A 23 3.72 9.73 -2.46
CA ALA A 23 3.33 9.41 -3.82
C ALA A 23 2.00 10.09 -4.21
N VAL A 24 1.00 10.07 -3.33
CA VAL A 24 -0.30 10.72 -3.54
C VAL A 24 -0.16 12.23 -3.65
N LYS A 25 0.72 12.84 -2.86
CA LYS A 25 0.95 14.30 -2.88
C LYS A 25 1.91 14.75 -3.98
N SER A 26 2.53 13.83 -4.72
CA SER A 26 3.46 14.16 -5.80
C SER A 26 2.73 14.46 -7.11
N PRO A 27 2.87 15.67 -7.70
CA PRO A 27 2.27 15.99 -8.99
C PRO A 27 2.93 15.25 -10.17
N ALA A 28 4.07 14.59 -9.93
CA ALA A 28 4.76 13.80 -10.94
C ALA A 28 4.15 12.40 -11.13
N LEU A 29 3.26 11.96 -10.22
CA LEU A 29 2.73 10.60 -10.19
C LEU A 29 1.20 10.62 -10.31
N ALA A 30 0.67 9.61 -11.00
CA ALA A 30 -0.76 9.33 -11.10
C ALA A 30 -1.01 7.89 -10.65
N ILE A 31 -1.35 7.72 -9.37
CA ILE A 31 -1.60 6.41 -8.78
C ILE A 31 -2.92 5.86 -9.33
N LYS A 32 -2.87 4.66 -9.92
CA LYS A 32 -4.04 3.97 -10.48
C LYS A 32 -4.67 2.98 -9.51
N ALA A 33 -3.85 2.37 -8.66
CA ALA A 33 -4.28 1.44 -7.64
C ALA A 33 -3.18 1.25 -6.60
N ILE A 34 -3.58 0.74 -5.43
CA ILE A 34 -2.69 0.18 -4.43
C ILE A 34 -3.07 -1.29 -4.23
N THR A 35 -2.10 -2.19 -4.27
CA THR A 35 -2.25 -3.59 -3.89
C THR A 35 -1.49 -3.83 -2.59
N THR A 36 -2.05 -4.69 -1.73
CA THR A 36 -1.44 -5.00 -0.43
C THR A 36 -1.08 -6.47 -0.30
N VAL A 37 0.04 -6.76 0.36
CA VAL A 37 0.47 -8.13 0.67
C VAL A 37 0.77 -8.28 2.17
N ALA A 38 0.87 -9.52 2.63
CA ALA A 38 1.41 -9.80 3.96
C ALA A 38 2.94 -9.69 3.96
N GLY A 39 3.48 -9.06 5.01
CA GLY A 39 4.92 -8.81 5.18
C GLY A 39 5.19 -8.31 6.60
N ASN A 40 5.38 -7.00 6.77
CA ASN A 40 5.50 -6.33 8.08
C ASN A 40 4.37 -6.72 9.05
N TYR A 41 3.15 -6.86 8.53
CA TYR A 41 2.00 -7.30 9.28
C TYR A 41 1.18 -8.34 8.49
N PRO A 42 0.24 -9.06 9.15
CA PRO A 42 -0.78 -9.84 8.47
C PRO A 42 -1.55 -9.00 7.44
N ILE A 43 -1.99 -9.64 6.36
CA ILE A 43 -2.66 -8.95 5.24
C ILE A 43 -3.87 -8.12 5.68
N GLU A 44 -4.59 -8.53 6.72
CA GLU A 44 -5.72 -7.78 7.29
C GLU A 44 -5.26 -6.41 7.80
N ILE A 45 -4.10 -6.34 8.44
CA ILE A 45 -3.52 -5.10 8.97
C ILE A 45 -2.95 -4.25 7.83
N THR A 46 -2.17 -4.84 6.92
CA THR A 46 -1.56 -4.09 5.82
C THR A 46 -2.62 -3.49 4.88
N SER A 47 -3.69 -4.24 4.58
CA SER A 47 -4.85 -3.75 3.84
C SER A 47 -5.56 -2.59 4.54
N GLN A 48 -5.78 -2.71 5.86
CA GLN A 48 -6.39 -1.65 6.66
C GLN A 48 -5.50 -0.41 6.74
N ASN A 49 -4.20 -0.58 6.86
CA ASN A 49 -3.24 0.53 6.93
C ASN A 49 -3.22 1.32 5.62
N ALA A 50 -3.26 0.66 4.45
CA ALA A 50 -3.44 1.33 3.16
C ALA A 50 -4.72 2.19 3.14
N LEU A 51 -5.86 1.60 3.52
CA LEU A 51 -7.14 2.29 3.53
C LEU A 51 -7.15 3.49 4.48
N LYS A 52 -6.69 3.30 5.73
CA LYS A 52 -6.56 4.38 6.73
C LYS A 52 -5.62 5.49 6.29
N THR A 53 -4.54 5.13 5.58
CA THR A 53 -3.59 6.11 5.05
C THR A 53 -4.24 6.98 3.97
N LEU A 54 -5.01 6.38 3.06
CA LEU A 54 -5.77 7.11 2.05
C LEU A 54 -6.88 7.97 2.67
N GLU A 55 -7.61 7.45 3.65
CA GLU A 55 -8.63 8.19 4.41
C GLU A 55 -8.03 9.42 5.11
N LEU A 56 -6.90 9.24 5.80
CA LEU A 56 -6.19 10.32 6.50
C LEU A 56 -5.84 11.50 5.58
N ILE A 57 -5.51 11.23 4.31
CA ILE A 57 -5.11 12.25 3.35
C ILE A 57 -6.20 12.61 2.33
N GLN A 58 -7.43 12.13 2.55
CA GLN A 58 -8.62 12.37 1.73
C GLN A 58 -8.45 11.92 0.26
N ALA A 59 -7.94 10.71 0.07
CA ALA A 59 -7.63 10.10 -1.23
C ALA A 59 -8.32 8.74 -1.45
N GLU A 60 -9.49 8.52 -0.84
CA GLU A 60 -10.27 7.28 -0.85
C GLU A 60 -10.74 6.85 -2.26
N GLY A 61 -10.67 7.76 -3.25
CA GLY A 61 -10.95 7.45 -4.65
C GLY A 61 -9.91 6.54 -5.32
N ILE A 62 -8.74 6.32 -4.70
CA ILE A 62 -7.73 5.39 -5.19
C ILE A 62 -8.13 3.96 -4.78
N PRO A 63 -8.34 3.03 -5.72
CA PRO A 63 -8.76 1.68 -5.37
C PRO A 63 -7.64 0.92 -4.67
N VAL A 64 -8.00 0.22 -3.59
CA VAL A 64 -7.11 -0.70 -2.86
C VAL A 64 -7.59 -2.14 -3.05
N ALA A 65 -6.69 -3.04 -3.45
CA ALA A 65 -6.98 -4.45 -3.58
C ALA A 65 -6.13 -5.29 -2.61
N ARG A 66 -6.80 -6.21 -1.91
CA ARG A 66 -6.15 -7.18 -1.00
C ARG A 66 -5.48 -8.28 -1.82
N GLY A 67 -4.18 -8.46 -1.63
CA GLY A 67 -3.37 -9.50 -2.26
C GLY A 67 -3.17 -10.71 -1.37
N LEU A 68 -1.97 -11.32 -1.47
CA LEU A 68 -1.66 -12.60 -0.84
C LEU A 68 -1.44 -12.47 0.68
N ALA A 69 -2.06 -13.38 1.42
CA ALA A 69 -1.97 -13.47 2.88
C ALA A 69 -0.67 -14.11 3.40
N LYS A 70 0.09 -14.75 2.51
CA LYS A 70 1.28 -15.53 2.86
C LYS A 70 2.22 -15.63 1.67
N PRO A 71 3.54 -15.82 1.89
CA PRO A 71 4.47 -16.09 0.81
C PRO A 71 4.12 -17.38 0.06
N LEU A 72 4.57 -17.50 -1.19
CA LEU A 72 4.22 -18.65 -2.05
C LEU A 72 4.90 -19.96 -1.62
N VAL A 73 6.13 -19.90 -1.10
CA VAL A 73 6.99 -21.08 -0.89
C VAL A 73 7.60 -21.18 0.51
N ARG A 74 7.31 -20.21 1.38
CA ARG A 74 7.82 -20.16 2.75
C ARG A 74 6.72 -19.71 3.69
N GLU A 75 6.87 -20.04 4.96
CA GLU A 75 6.03 -19.46 6.00
C GLU A 75 6.25 -17.94 6.06
N LEU A 76 5.18 -17.21 6.40
CA LEU A 76 5.30 -15.81 6.75
C LEU A 76 6.21 -15.71 7.97
N ALA A 77 7.22 -14.85 7.91
CA ALA A 77 8.07 -14.61 9.06
C ALA A 77 7.19 -14.11 10.21
N LYS A 78 7.31 -14.73 11.39
CA LYS A 78 6.85 -14.07 12.61
C LYS A 78 7.85 -12.95 12.82
N ASP A 79 7.38 -11.71 12.68
CA ASP A 79 8.20 -10.55 13.03
C ASP A 79 8.74 -10.73 14.46
N PRO A 80 10.00 -10.34 14.76
CA PRO A 80 10.66 -10.64 16.04
C PRO A 80 10.01 -9.95 17.25
#